data_AF-L1IA93-F1
#
_entry.id   AF-L1IA93-F1
#
_cell.length_a   1.000
_cell.length_b   1.000
_cell.length_c   1.000
_cell.angle_alpha   90.00
_cell.angle_beta   90.00
_cell.angle_gamma   90.00
#
_symmetry.space_group_name_H-M   'P 1'
#
loop_
_entity.id
_entity.type
_entity.pdbx_description
1 polymer ?
#
loop_
_entity_poly.entity_id
_entity_poly.type
_entity_poly.pdbx_seq_one_letter_code
_entity_poly.pdbx_strand_id
1 'polypeptide(L)' 'MEERQRAVLGDEDGGPTCPLCCEEMESTDLALLPCPCGYQICLLCLHKIRNEGNKQCPACRSE' A
#
# COMPACT_ATOMS: atom_id res chain seq x y z
N MET A 1 -13.56 -4.84 -42.49
CA MET A 1 -12.18 -4.61 -41.98
C MET A 1 -12.35 -4.34 -40.51
N GLU A 2 -12.74 -5.38 -39.80
CA GLU A 2 -13.11 -5.31 -38.39
C GLU A 2 -12.08 -6.11 -37.61
N GLU A 3 -12.01 -5.82 -36.31
CA GLU A 3 -11.46 -6.72 -35.30
C GLU A 3 -9.93 -6.78 -35.19
N ARG A 4 -9.32 -5.82 -34.47
CA ARG A 4 -8.28 -6.12 -33.46
C ARG A 4 -8.34 -5.11 -32.31
N GLN A 5 -9.51 -5.00 -31.71
CA GLN A 5 -9.66 -4.39 -30.39
C GLN A 5 -9.23 -5.42 -29.34
N ARG A 6 -8.59 -4.94 -28.26
CA ARG A 6 -8.19 -5.63 -27.00
C ARG A 6 -6.90 -6.49 -27.06
N ALA A 7 -6.03 -6.44 -26.06
CA ALA A 7 -6.14 -5.90 -24.71
C ALA A 7 -4.80 -5.27 -24.29
N VAL A 8 -4.86 -4.16 -23.55
CA VAL A 8 -3.77 -3.74 -22.65
C VAL A 8 -3.53 -4.94 -21.75
N LEU A 9 -2.35 -5.57 -21.88
CA LEU A 9 -1.87 -6.57 -20.95
C LEU A 9 -1.69 -5.82 -19.63
N GLY A 10 -2.71 -5.87 -18.78
CA GLY A 10 -2.65 -5.28 -17.45
C GLY A 10 -1.45 -5.86 -16.73
N ASP A 11 -0.61 -4.97 -16.21
CA ASP A 11 0.58 -5.21 -15.41
C ASP A 11 0.45 -6.45 -14.50
N GLU A 12 0.94 -7.60 -14.96
CA GLU A 12 1.13 -8.81 -14.16
C GLU A 12 2.53 -8.80 -13.52
N ASP A 13 2.84 -7.72 -12.81
CA ASP A 13 3.88 -7.66 -11.77
C ASP A 13 3.46 -6.57 -10.74
N GLY A 14 2.19 -6.61 -10.33
CA GLY A 14 1.64 -5.68 -9.35
C GLY A 14 2.08 -6.08 -7.95
N GLY A 15 3.35 -5.85 -7.60
CA GLY A 15 3.81 -5.94 -6.23
C GLY A 15 2.88 -5.16 -5.28
N PRO A 16 2.75 -5.57 -4.01
CA PRO A 16 1.92 -4.84 -3.06
C PRO A 16 2.40 -3.40 -3.00
N THR A 17 1.52 -2.48 -3.32
CA THR A 17 1.83 -1.06 -3.42
C THR A 17 1.10 -0.33 -2.29
N CYS A 18 1.79 0.62 -1.67
CA CYS A 18 1.26 1.34 -0.53
C CYS A 18 0.09 2.23 -0.97
N PRO A 19 -1.10 2.15 -0.33
CA PRO A 19 -2.26 2.95 -0.71
C PRO A 19 -2.13 4.46 -0.42
N LEU A 20 -1.06 4.89 0.28
CA LEU A 20 -0.81 6.30 0.61
C LEU A 20 0.12 6.99 -0.38
N CYS A 21 1.19 6.32 -0.80
CA CYS A 21 2.20 6.88 -1.70
C CYS A 21 2.27 6.21 -3.07
N CYS A 22 1.50 5.14 -3.28
CA CYS A 22 1.54 4.30 -4.49
C CYS A 22 2.95 3.76 -4.82
N GLU A 23 3.82 3.65 -3.81
CA GLU A 23 5.15 3.04 -3.96
C GLU A 23 5.11 1.54 -3.68
N GLU A 24 6.05 0.82 -4.30
CA GLU A 24 6.22 -0.62 -4.13
C GLU A 24 6.65 -0.94 -2.69
N MET A 25 5.97 -1.91 -2.08
CA MET A 25 6.25 -2.36 -0.72
C MET A 25 7.20 -3.54 -0.76
N GLU A 26 8.23 -3.50 0.07
CA GLU A 26 9.19 -4.58 0.17
C GLU A 26 8.68 -5.69 1.12
N SER A 27 9.34 -6.84 1.09
CA SER A 27 9.06 -7.97 1.99
C SER A 27 9.00 -7.56 3.47
N THR A 28 9.80 -6.56 3.86
CA THR A 28 9.82 -6.01 5.23
C THR A 28 8.54 -5.26 5.54
N ASP A 29 8.06 -4.40 4.64
CA ASP A 29 6.78 -3.72 4.74
C ASP A 29 5.62 -4.72 4.84
N LEU A 30 5.76 -5.86 4.16
CA LEU A 30 4.76 -6.92 4.22
C LEU A 30 4.78 -7.73 5.52
N ALA A 31 5.96 -7.91 6.10
CA ALA A 31 6.15 -8.62 7.36
C ALA A 31 5.73 -7.79 8.59
N LEU A 32 5.52 -6.48 8.41
CA LEU A 32 5.16 -5.56 9.48
C LEU A 32 3.65 -5.31 9.50
N LEU A 33 3.02 -5.63 10.63
CA LEU A 33 1.63 -5.30 10.92
C LEU A 33 1.59 -4.12 11.90
N PRO A 34 1.45 -2.87 11.42
CA PRO A 34 1.44 -1.71 12.30
C PRO A 34 0.21 -1.65 13.19
N CYS A 35 -0.89 -2.27 12.76
CA CYS A 35 -2.15 -2.26 13.47
C CYS A 35 -2.89 -3.58 13.22
N PRO A 36 -3.55 -4.17 14.24
CA PRO A 36 -4.33 -5.40 14.08
C PRO A 36 -5.57 -5.26 13.18
N CYS A 37 -5.88 -4.05 12.71
CA CYS A 37 -6.98 -3.83 11.76
C CYS A 37 -6.71 -4.37 10.35
N GLY A 38 -5.47 -4.80 10.05
CA GLY A 38 -5.07 -5.31 8.74
C GLY A 38 -4.75 -4.21 7.72
N TYR A 39 -4.59 -2.96 8.16
CA TYR A 39 -4.19 -1.87 7.27
C TYR A 39 -2.69 -1.89 7.04
N GLN A 40 -2.30 -2.28 5.83
CA GLN A 40 -0.90 -2.42 5.42
C GLN A 40 -0.47 -1.20 4.61
N ILE A 41 0.63 -0.60 5.02
CA ILE A 41 1.24 0.58 4.41
C ILE A 41 2.75 0.43 4.48
N CYS A 42 3.45 1.17 3.63
CA CYS A 42 4.90 1.14 3.69
C CYS A 42 5.44 1.70 5.02
N LEU A 43 6.61 1.22 5.41
CA LEU A 43 7.43 1.61 6.54
C LEU A 43 7.66 3.12 6.56
N LEU A 44 7.82 3.72 5.39
CA LEU A 44 8.04 5.16 5.24
C LEU A 44 6.79 5.96 5.64
N CYS A 45 5.62 5.61 5.07
CA CYS A 45 4.34 6.21 5.45
C CYS A 45 4.01 5.95 6.92
N LEU A 46 4.26 4.74 7.41
CA LEU A 46 4.09 4.40 8.82
C LEU A 46 4.99 5.26 9.73
N HIS A 47 6.26 5.43 9.36
CA HIS A 47 7.19 6.29 10.08
C HIS A 47 6.69 7.73 10.12
N LYS A 48 6.20 8.26 9.01
CA LYS A 48 5.59 9.60 8.94
C LYS A 48 4.39 9.72 9.86
N ILE A 49 3.48 8.74 9.85
CA ILE A 49 2.31 8.75 10.74
C ILE A 49 2.73 8.67 12.22
N ARG A 50 3.77 7.91 12.54
CA ARG A 50 4.30 7.77 13.92
C ARG A 50 5.12 8.96 14.40
N ASN A 51 5.87 9.63 13.52
CA ASN A 51 6.77 10.74 13.87
C ASN A 51 6.12 12.11 13.67
N GLU A 52 5.42 12.30 12.55
CA GLU A 52 4.85 13.59 12.12
C GLU A 52 3.32 13.64 12.30
N GLY A 53 2.64 12.49 12.28
CA GLY A 53 1.19 12.39 12.41
C GLY A 53 0.69 12.12 13.83
N ASN A 54 -0.62 11.89 13.95
CA ASN A 54 -1.31 11.64 15.23
C ASN A 54 -1.00 10.26 15.85
N LYS A 55 -0.05 9.49 15.30
CA LYS A 55 0.23 8.08 15.68
C LYS A 55 -0.98 7.14 15.57
N GLN A 56 -2.09 7.58 15.00
CA GLN A 56 -3.30 6.80 14.82
C GLN A 56 -3.31 6.16 13.44
N CYS A 57 -3.75 4.91 13.36
CA CYS A 57 -3.92 4.23 12.08
C CYS A 57 -4.99 4.97 11.23
N PRO A 58 -4.74 5.27 9.94
CA PRO A 58 -5.68 6.02 9.11
C PRO A 58 -6.99 5.25 8.82
N ALA A 59 -6.97 3.92 8.94
CA ALA A 59 -8.16 3.09 8.72
C ALA A 59 -9.03 2.93 9.98
N CYS A 60 -8.44 2.57 11.12
CA CYS A 60 -9.20 2.28 12.34
C CYS A 60 -9.14 3.38 13.41
N ARG A 61 -8.33 4.43 13.20
CA ARG A 61 -8.06 5.52 14.17
C ARG A 61 -7.64 5.07 15.56
N SER A 62 -7.30 3.79 15.74
CA SER A 62 -6.79 3.26 17.00
C SER A 62 -5.30 3.55 17.12
N GLU A 63 -4.86 3.77 18.36
CA GLU A 63 -3.46 3.95 18.76
C GLU A 63 -2.66 2.64 18.74
#